data_AF-A0A9Q4A8D0-F1
#
_entry.id   AF-A0A9Q4A8D0-F1
#
_cell.length_a   1.000
_cell.length_b   1.000
_cell.length_c   1.000
_cell.angle_alpha   90.00
_cell.angle_beta   90.00
_cell.angle_gamma   90.00
#
_symmetry.space_group_name_H-M   'P 1'
#
loop_
_entity.id
_entity.type
_entity.pdbx_description
1 polymer ?
#
loop_
_entity_poly.entity_id
_entity_poly.type
_entity_poly.pdbx_seq_one_letter_code
_entity_poly.pdbx_strand_id
1 'polypeptide(L)'
;MQKLDHTAYLDLREGAEVLESDRNGDKVLRLSNGTMLKLFRRKRLLSSAIWAPYAQRFADNCQALHARGIDCPKVLQVYRIPGIERDAVHYDPLPGHTLRQLLDEPRDTLRAAL
;
A
#
# COMPACT_ATOMS: atom_id res chain seq x y z
N MET A 1 -13.61 5.04 5.92
CA MET A 1 -12.21 5.52 6.02
C MET A 1 -12.01 6.23 7.34
N GLN A 2 -11.02 5.82 8.14
CA GLN A 2 -10.66 6.46 9.39
C GLN A 2 -9.80 7.72 9.11
N LYS A 3 -10.04 8.82 9.82
CA LYS A 3 -9.14 9.98 9.76
C LYS A 3 -7.87 9.66 10.55
N LEU A 4 -6.72 9.84 9.93
CA LEU A 4 -5.41 9.80 10.56
C LEU A 4 -4.86 11.22 10.54
N ASP A 5 -4.60 11.79 11.71
CA ASP A 5 -3.99 13.11 11.79
C ASP A 5 -2.51 13.06 11.36
N HIS A 6 -1.90 14.23 11.23
CA HIS A 6 -0.56 14.34 10.71
C HIS A 6 0.48 13.72 11.65
N THR A 7 0.34 13.91 12.97
CA THR A 7 1.27 13.36 13.95
C THR A 7 1.21 11.84 13.98
N ALA A 8 0.02 11.26 14.06
CA ALA A 8 -0.17 9.82 14.02
C ALA A 8 0.32 9.19 12.70
N TYR A 9 0.25 9.93 11.58
CA TYR A 9 0.87 9.50 10.34
C TYR A 9 2.41 9.50 10.41
N LEU A 10 3.01 10.52 11.02
CA LEU A 10 4.47 10.58 11.18
C LEU A 10 4.96 9.45 12.08
N ASP A 11 4.26 9.17 13.18
CA ASP A 11 4.58 8.07 14.10
C ASP A 11 4.50 6.72 13.36
N LEU A 12 3.46 6.52 12.54
CA LEU A 12 3.30 5.30 11.76
C LEU A 12 4.36 5.17 10.64
N ARG A 13 4.82 6.28 10.08
CA ARG A 13 5.90 6.35 9.07
C ARG A 13 7.28 6.20 9.71
N GLU A 14 7.44 6.46 11.00
CA GLU A 14 8.74 6.42 11.67
C GLU A 14 9.37 5.02 11.56
N GLY A 15 10.64 4.99 11.11
CA GLY A 15 11.35 3.74 10.86
C GLY A 15 10.84 2.90 9.69
N ALA A 16 9.87 3.40 8.91
CA ALA A 16 9.38 2.70 7.74
C ALA A 16 10.38 2.75 6.57
N GLU A 17 10.49 1.65 5.85
CA GLU A 17 11.25 1.55 4.61
C GLU A 17 10.40 2.06 3.44
N VAL A 18 10.91 3.03 2.68
CA VAL A 18 10.24 3.50 1.46
C VAL A 18 10.52 2.52 0.32
N LEU A 19 9.53 1.70 -0.03
CA LEU A 19 9.65 0.71 -1.12
C LEU A 19 9.42 1.34 -2.50
N GLU A 20 8.55 2.34 -2.57
CA GLU A 20 8.26 3.06 -3.81
C GLU A 20 7.96 4.53 -3.50
N SER A 21 8.55 5.42 -4.27
CA SER A 21 8.26 6.86 -4.28
C SER A 21 7.92 7.31 -5.70
N ASP A 22 7.10 8.35 -5.82
CA ASP A 22 6.83 9.05 -7.06
C ASP A 22 7.31 10.51 -6.98
N ARG A 23 7.11 11.29 -8.06
CA ARG A 23 7.46 12.72 -8.08
C ARG A 23 6.71 13.54 -7.02
N ASN A 24 5.69 12.97 -6.38
CA ASN A 24 4.78 13.59 -5.46
C ASN A 24 4.91 13.04 -4.02
N GLY A 25 5.96 12.24 -3.75
CA GLY A 25 6.34 11.75 -2.43
C GLY A 25 6.32 10.23 -2.30
N ASP A 26 6.31 9.75 -1.05
CA ASP A 26 6.23 8.33 -0.74
C ASP A 26 4.91 7.75 -1.27
N LYS A 27 5.00 6.54 -1.86
CA LYS A 27 3.85 5.84 -2.44
C LYS A 27 3.59 4.52 -1.74
N VAL A 28 4.63 3.75 -1.43
CA VAL A 28 4.53 2.49 -0.68
C VAL A 28 5.60 2.45 0.39
N LEU A 29 5.16 2.24 1.63
CA LEU A 29 6.00 2.11 2.81
C LEU A 29 5.85 0.71 3.38
N ARG A 30 6.95 0.09 3.79
CA ARG A 30 6.95 -1.06 4.69
C ARG A 30 7.15 -0.54 6.11
N LEU A 31 6.16 -0.71 6.96
CA LEU A 31 6.20 -0.25 8.34
C LEU A 31 7.16 -1.11 9.17
N SER A 32 7.58 -0.61 10.33
CA SER A 32 8.51 -1.28 11.24
C SER A 32 8.06 -2.68 11.68
N ASN A 33 6.74 -2.92 11.71
CA ASN A 33 6.14 -4.22 12.02
C ASN A 33 5.97 -5.14 10.78
N GLY A 34 6.50 -4.77 9.62
CA GLY A 34 6.44 -5.54 8.37
C GLY A 34 5.15 -5.38 7.56
N THR A 35 4.11 -4.73 8.11
CA THR A 35 2.90 -4.40 7.36
C THR A 35 3.16 -3.27 6.37
N MET A 36 2.24 -3.05 5.43
CA MET A 36 2.42 -2.10 4.33
C MET A 36 1.45 -0.93 4.44
N LEU A 37 1.94 0.28 4.15
CA LEU A 37 1.11 1.46 3.95
C LEU A 37 1.25 1.97 2.52
N LYS A 38 0.16 1.90 1.75
CA LYS A 38 0.11 2.44 0.38
C LYS A 38 -0.62 3.78 0.36
N LEU A 39 0.08 4.81 -0.10
CA LEU A 39 -0.41 6.18 -0.20
C LEU A 39 -0.99 6.43 -1.59
N PHE A 40 -2.18 7.01 -1.63
CA PHE A 40 -2.90 7.37 -2.85
C PHE A 40 -3.02 8.89 -2.94
N ARG A 41 -2.55 9.44 -4.06
CA ARG A 41 -2.68 10.86 -4.36
C ARG A 41 -4.14 11.23 -4.59
N ARG A 42 -4.61 12.28 -3.90
CA ARG A 42 -5.90 12.90 -4.19
C ARG A 42 -5.76 13.83 -5.40
N LYS A 43 -6.36 13.46 -6.54
CA LYS A 43 -6.51 14.39 -7.68
C LYS A 43 -7.80 15.19 -7.48
N ARG A 44 -7.67 16.51 -7.26
CA ARG A 44 -8.82 17.42 -7.04
C ARG A 44 -9.63 17.74 -8.31
N LEU A 45 -9.12 17.38 -9.50
CA LEU A 45 -9.76 17.64 -10.79
C LEU A 45 -10.02 16.31 -11.54
N LEU A 46 -11.31 15.92 -11.55
CA LEU A 46 -12.03 15.07 -12.52
C LEU A 46 -11.95 13.52 -12.45
N SER A 47 -13.17 12.97 -12.64
CA SER A 47 -13.67 11.61 -12.98
C SER A 47 -13.54 10.46 -11.97
N SER A 48 -14.69 9.87 -11.59
CA SER A 48 -14.94 8.67 -10.75
C SER A 48 -14.36 8.62 -9.32
N ALA A 49 -13.21 9.24 -9.05
CA ALA A 49 -12.52 9.21 -7.75
C ALA A 49 -13.23 10.00 -6.63
N ILE A 50 -14.29 10.74 -6.98
CA ILE A 50 -15.14 11.47 -6.01
C ILE A 50 -16.16 10.53 -5.36
N TRP A 51 -16.60 9.47 -6.07
CA TRP A 51 -17.63 8.54 -5.58
C TRP A 51 -17.04 7.37 -4.79
N ALA A 52 -15.81 6.93 -5.12
CA ALA A 52 -15.05 5.98 -4.32
C ALA A 52 -13.55 6.31 -4.42
N PRO A 53 -12.91 6.81 -3.34
CA PRO A 53 -11.48 7.05 -3.32
C PRO A 53 -10.68 5.80 -3.67
N TYR A 54 -9.55 5.94 -4.36
CA TYR A 54 -8.73 4.80 -4.82
C TYR A 54 -8.33 3.84 -3.69
N ALA A 55 -8.11 4.37 -2.48
CA ALA A 55 -7.82 3.59 -1.28
C ALA A 55 -8.99 2.67 -0.90
N GLN A 56 -10.24 3.16 -0.97
CA GLN A 56 -11.42 2.35 -0.70
C GLN A 56 -11.61 1.27 -1.76
N ARG A 57 -11.43 1.62 -3.04
CA ARG A 57 -11.51 0.63 -4.14
C ARG A 57 -10.50 -0.50 -3.99
N PHE A 58 -9.30 -0.20 -3.49
CA PHE A 58 -8.32 -1.24 -3.19
C PHE A 58 -8.85 -2.19 -2.12
N ALA A 59 -9.44 -1.65 -1.04
CA ALA A 59 -10.01 -2.47 0.02
C ALA A 59 -11.18 -3.34 -0.47
N ASP A 60 -12.10 -2.75 -1.23
CA ASP A 60 -13.25 -3.46 -1.80
C ASP A 60 -12.80 -4.57 -2.76
N ASN A 61 -11.76 -4.32 -3.58
CA ASN A 61 -11.18 -5.31 -4.46
C ASN A 61 -10.53 -6.47 -3.68
N CYS A 62 -9.78 -6.18 -2.61
CA CYS A 62 -9.22 -7.23 -1.76
C CYS A 62 -10.32 -8.09 -1.14
N GLN A 63 -11.38 -7.48 -0.61
CA GLN A 63 -12.53 -8.22 -0.08
C GLN A 63 -13.18 -9.11 -1.16
N ALA A 64 -13.34 -8.58 -2.36
CA ALA A 64 -13.90 -9.31 -3.49
C ALA A 64 -13.01 -10.50 -3.93
N LEU A 65 -11.69 -10.37 -3.88
CA LEU A 65 -10.74 -11.44 -4.18
C LEU A 65 -10.75 -12.52 -3.09
N HIS A 66 -10.72 -12.13 -1.81
CA HIS A 66 -10.83 -13.08 -0.69
C HIS A 66 -12.13 -13.87 -0.72
N ALA A 67 -13.26 -13.23 -1.05
CA ALA A 67 -14.55 -13.91 -1.20
C ALA A 67 -14.56 -14.96 -2.32
N ARG A 68 -13.60 -14.90 -3.26
CA ARG A 68 -13.41 -15.87 -4.35
C ARG A 68 -12.30 -16.88 -4.06
N GLY A 69 -11.72 -16.87 -2.87
CA GLY A 69 -10.59 -17.75 -2.51
C GLY A 69 -9.28 -17.39 -3.22
N ILE A 70 -9.15 -16.14 -3.69
CA ILE A 70 -7.92 -15.66 -4.32
C ILE A 70 -7.06 -14.98 -3.26
N ASP A 71 -5.82 -15.44 -3.13
CA ASP A 71 -4.85 -14.82 -2.24
C ASP A 71 -4.57 -13.38 -2.68
N CYS A 72 -4.86 -12.44 -1.79
CA CYS A 72 -4.57 -11.04 -1.97
C CYS A 72 -4.20 -10.38 -0.63
N PRO A 73 -3.65 -9.16 -0.64
CA PRO A 73 -3.32 -8.45 0.59
C PRO A 73 -4.51 -8.35 1.56
N LYS A 74 -4.25 -8.50 2.86
CA LYS A 74 -5.28 -8.37 3.90
C LYS A 74 -5.34 -6.94 4.40
N VAL A 75 -6.43 -6.25 4.07
CA VAL A 75 -6.62 -4.85 4.46
C VAL A 75 -6.91 -4.77 5.96
N LEU A 76 -6.10 -3.99 6.68
CA LEU A 76 -6.25 -3.72 8.10
C LEU A 76 -7.07 -2.45 8.34
N GLN A 77 -6.77 -1.38 7.59
CA GLN A 77 -7.46 -0.10 7.72
C GLN A 77 -7.33 0.75 6.46
N VAL A 78 -8.33 1.60 6.21
CA VAL A 78 -8.28 2.60 5.14
C VAL A 78 -8.30 3.99 5.77
N TYR A 79 -7.24 4.75 5.57
CA TYR A 79 -7.05 6.06 6.19
C TYR A 79 -7.29 7.21 5.23
N ARG A 80 -7.78 8.32 5.76
CA ARG A 80 -7.66 9.65 5.17
C ARG A 80 -6.66 10.46 5.99
N ILE A 81 -5.67 11.04 5.33
CA ILE A 81 -4.57 11.79 5.95
C ILE A 81 -4.57 13.24 5.40
N PRO A 82 -5.39 14.15 5.98
CA PRO A 82 -5.53 15.50 5.46
C PRO A 82 -4.24 16.30 5.45
N GLY A 83 -3.35 16.08 6.43
CA GLY A 83 -2.10 16.84 6.59
C GLY A 83 -1.12 16.70 5.40
N ILE A 84 -1.22 15.62 4.63
CA ILE A 84 -0.41 15.40 3.41
C ILE A 84 -1.25 15.29 2.13
N GLU A 85 -2.56 15.54 2.24
CA GLU A 85 -3.54 15.37 1.16
C GLU A 85 -3.48 13.98 0.50
N ARG A 86 -3.43 12.92 1.31
CA ARG A 86 -3.43 11.52 0.84
C ARG A 86 -4.55 10.73 1.50
N ASP A 87 -5.03 9.75 0.75
CA ASP A 87 -5.74 8.61 1.31
C ASP A 87 -4.75 7.43 1.36
N ALA A 88 -4.91 6.49 2.28
CA ALA A 88 -3.99 5.37 2.44
C ALA A 88 -4.71 4.05 2.71
N VAL A 89 -4.07 2.95 2.36
CA VAL A 89 -4.48 1.60 2.80
C VAL A 89 -3.33 0.99 3.59
N HIS A 90 -3.64 0.54 4.80
CA HIS A 90 -2.77 -0.26 5.65
C HIS A 90 -3.17 -1.72 5.51
N TYR A 91 -2.23 -2.60 5.19
CA TYR A 91 -2.52 -4.01 4.89
C TYR A 91 -1.34 -4.94 5.23
N ASP A 92 -1.64 -6.21 5.48
CA ASP A 92 -0.62 -7.26 5.53
C ASP A 92 -0.19 -7.64 4.10
N PRO A 93 1.12 -7.68 3.82
CA PRO A 93 1.61 -8.04 2.50
C PRO A 93 1.24 -9.48 2.13
N LEU A 94 1.20 -9.76 0.82
CA LEU A 94 1.18 -11.14 0.35
C LEU A 94 2.52 -11.82 0.70
N PRO A 95 2.50 -13.10 1.14
CA PRO A 95 3.72 -13.84 1.37
C PRO A 95 4.51 -14.03 0.07
N GLY A 96 5.84 -14.10 0.18
CA GLY A 96 6.75 -14.33 -0.94
C GLY A 96 7.52 -13.08 -1.39
N HIS A 97 8.18 -13.21 -2.53
CA HIS A 97 9.05 -12.18 -3.10
C HIS A 97 8.37 -11.48 -4.28
N THR A 98 8.55 -10.17 -4.38
CA THR A 98 8.19 -9.45 -5.60
C THR A 98 9.13 -9.83 -6.74
N LEU A 99 8.65 -9.75 -7.99
CA LEU A 99 9.51 -9.97 -9.15
C LEU A 99 10.75 -9.06 -9.17
N ARG A 100 10.64 -7.83 -8.64
CA ARG A 100 11.79 -6.93 -8.54
C ARG A 100 12.86 -7.47 -7.61
N GLN A 101 12.47 -7.93 -6.42
CA GLN A 101 13.40 -8.54 -5.47
C GLN A 101 14.09 -9.76 -6.08
N LEU A 102 13.35 -10.59 -6.80
CA LEU A 102 13.92 -11.74 -7.49
C LEU A 102 14.89 -11.32 -8.61
N LEU A 103 14.56 -10.30 -9.40
CA LEU A 103 15.43 -9.83 -10.48
C LEU A 103 16.72 -9.16 -10.00
N ASP A 104 16.73 -8.66 -8.76
CA ASP A 104 17.92 -8.11 -8.11
C ASP A 104 18.82 -9.22 -7.54
N GLU A 105 18.34 -10.47 -7.44
CA GLU A 105 19.17 -11.63 -7.10
C GLU A 105 19.98 -12.14 -8.30
N PRO A 106 21.19 -12.71 -8.07
CA PRO A 106 21.96 -13.35 -9.14
C PRO A 106 21.11 -14.37 -9.91
N ARG A 107 21.19 -14.36 -11.24
CA ARG A 107 20.37 -15.23 -12.10
C ARG A 107 20.55 -16.73 -11.83
N ASP A 108 21.69 -17.13 -11.25
CA ASP A 108 22.01 -18.52 -10.95
C ASP A 108 21.26 -19.06 -9.73
N THR A 109 20.92 -18.22 -8.74
CA THR A 109 20.13 -18.61 -7.56
C THR A 109 18.64 -18.80 -7.88
N LEU A 110 18.10 -17.98 -8.79
CA LEU A 110 16.70 -18.01 -9.21
C LEU A 110 16.29 -19.32 -9.90
N ARG A 111 17.19 -19.92 -10.70
CA ARG A 111 16.93 -21.18 -11.42
C ARG A 111 17.02 -22.41 -10.53
N ALA A 112 17.68 -22.32 -9.38
CA ALA A 112 17.81 -23.43 -8.45
C ALA A 112 16.61 -23.55 -7.47
N ALA A 113 15.77 -22.51 -7.38
CA ALA A 113 14.64 -22.42 -6.46
C ALA A 113 13.26 -22.74 -7.09
N LEU A 114 13.22 -22.97 -8.40
CA LEU A 114 12.04 -23.38 -9.18
C LEU A 114 12.14 -24.87 -9.53
#